data_AF-A0A1K0J215-F1
#
_entry.id   AF-A0A1K0J215-F1
#
_cell.length_a   1.000
_cell.length_b   1.000
_cell.length_c   1.000
_cell.angle_alpha   90.00
_cell.angle_beta   90.00
_cell.angle_gamma   90.00
#
_symmetry.space_group_name_H-M   'P 1'
#
loop_
_entity.id
_entity.type
_entity.pdbx_description
1 polymer ?
#
loop_
_entity_poly.entity_id
_entity_poly.type
_entity_poly.pdbx_seq_one_letter_code
_entity_poly.pdbx_strand_id
1 'polypeptide(L)'
;MRVEILGQERRRRWRDEQKLEIVMSVGIDGATVTEVALRHDVTRQQIYSWRSELKKQGLLSSSANAVFVPVDMNAVQAEVCGDRQDPSGMIELRLNFGRSLRFDSAVDGATLTRLIRAVEAA
;
A
#
# COMPACT_ATOMS: atom_id res chain seq x y z
N MET A 1 17.18 -21.98 -11.35
CA MET A 1 16.22 -23.11 -11.35
C MET A 1 14.98 -22.65 -12.12
N ARG A 2 14.86 -23.03 -13.39
CA ARG A 2 13.67 -22.72 -14.21
C ARG A 2 12.64 -23.78 -13.91
N VAL A 3 11.47 -23.38 -13.40
CA VAL A 3 10.34 -24.30 -13.22
C VAL A 3 9.70 -24.49 -14.58
N GLU A 4 9.81 -25.70 -15.10
CA GLU A 4 9.12 -26.17 -16.28
C GLU A 4 7.62 -26.20 -16.01
N ILE A 5 6.86 -25.32 -16.68
CA ILE A 5 5.40 -25.47 -16.78
C ILE A 5 5.15 -26.47 -17.91
N LEU A 6 5.32 -27.76 -17.62
CA LEU A 6 5.03 -28.84 -18.56
C LEU A 6 3.56 -29.28 -18.40
N GLY A 7 2.72 -28.90 -19.35
CA GLY A 7 2.00 -29.92 -20.13
C GLY A 7 0.58 -30.36 -19.75
N GLN A 8 -0.15 -29.71 -18.83
CA GLN A 8 -1.59 -29.97 -18.57
C GLN A 8 -2.52 -28.75 -18.80
N GLU A 9 -1.94 -27.60 -19.17
CA GLU A 9 -2.64 -26.30 -19.16
C GLU A 9 -3.62 -26.06 -20.33
N ARG A 10 -3.66 -26.93 -21.36
CA ARG A 10 -4.40 -26.61 -22.60
C ARG A 10 -5.88 -27.01 -22.64
N ARG A 11 -6.39 -27.82 -21.72
CA ARG A 11 -7.78 -28.36 -21.85
C ARG A 11 -8.72 -28.13 -20.69
N ARG A 12 -8.23 -27.77 -19.49
CA ARG A 12 -9.12 -27.49 -18.37
C ARG A 12 -9.72 -26.09 -18.55
N ARG A 13 -10.96 -26.03 -19.04
CA ARG A 13 -11.75 -24.79 -19.04
C ARG A 13 -12.27 -24.56 -17.63
N TRP A 14 -11.80 -23.51 -16.99
CA TRP A 14 -12.29 -23.05 -15.69
C TRP A 14 -13.50 -22.15 -15.89
N ARG A 15 -14.67 -22.58 -15.39
CA ARG A 15 -15.84 -21.71 -15.29
C ARG A 15 -15.61 -20.68 -14.18
N ASP A 16 -16.25 -19.52 -14.28
CA ASP A 16 -16.02 -18.44 -13.31
C ASP A 16 -16.41 -18.85 -11.89
N GLU A 17 -17.45 -19.69 -11.74
CA GLU A 17 -17.81 -20.34 -10.46
C GLU A 17 -16.64 -21.14 -9.86
N GLN A 18 -15.96 -21.94 -10.69
CA GLN A 18 -14.84 -22.77 -10.21
C GLN A 18 -13.62 -21.92 -9.87
N LYS A 19 -13.37 -20.86 -10.65
CA LYS A 19 -12.31 -19.89 -10.33
C LYS A 19 -12.62 -19.21 -9.00
N LEU A 20 -13.88 -18.84 -8.79
CA LEU A 20 -14.34 -18.18 -7.59
C LEU A 20 -14.18 -19.07 -6.36
N GLU A 21 -14.64 -20.33 -6.43
CA GLU A 21 -14.47 -21.32 -5.37
C GLU A 21 -13.00 -21.48 -4.97
N ILE A 22 -12.10 -21.64 -5.94
CA ILE A 22 -10.67 -21.77 -5.69
C ILE A 22 -10.10 -20.50 -5.06
N VAL A 23 -10.42 -19.33 -5.62
CA VAL A 23 -9.92 -18.05 -5.10
C VAL A 23 -10.42 -17.78 -3.68
N MET A 24 -11.68 -18.11 -3.38
CA MET A 24 -12.28 -17.94 -2.05
C MET A 24 -11.75 -18.94 -1.03
N SER A 25 -11.22 -20.09 -1.46
CA SER A 25 -10.58 -21.06 -0.55
C SER A 25 -9.27 -20.56 0.06
N VAL A 26 -8.64 -19.54 -0.53
CA VAL A 26 -7.42 -18.91 0.00
C VAL A 26 -7.73 -18.19 1.30
N GLY A 27 -7.01 -18.55 2.36
CA GLY A 27 -7.16 -17.99 3.71
C GLY A 27 -8.18 -18.71 4.58
N ILE A 28 -9.00 -19.61 4.03
CA ILE A 28 -9.84 -20.50 4.84
C ILE A 28 -8.94 -21.43 5.64
N ASP A 29 -9.15 -21.52 6.95
CA ASP A 29 -8.32 -22.31 7.88
C ASP A 29 -6.81 -22.00 7.79
N GLY A 30 -6.45 -20.77 7.40
CA GLY A 30 -5.05 -20.37 7.21
C GLY A 30 -4.40 -20.89 5.92
N ALA A 31 -5.16 -21.50 5.00
CA ALA A 31 -4.63 -22.03 3.76
C ALA A 31 -3.96 -20.94 2.92
N THR A 32 -2.69 -21.16 2.59
CA THR A 32 -1.91 -20.23 1.78
C THR A 32 -2.24 -20.36 0.30
N VAL A 33 -1.94 -19.31 -0.47
CA VAL A 33 -2.07 -19.34 -1.94
C VAL A 33 -1.27 -20.51 -2.55
N THR A 34 -0.14 -20.86 -1.97
CA THR A 34 0.71 -21.98 -2.43
C THR A 34 0.04 -23.33 -2.22
N GLU A 35 -0.57 -23.55 -1.05
CA GLU A 35 -1.27 -24.81 -0.75
C GLU A 35 -2.52 -24.97 -1.59
N VAL A 36 -3.30 -23.90 -1.77
CA VAL A 36 -4.47 -23.90 -2.66
C VAL A 36 -4.06 -24.18 -4.10
N ALA A 37 -2.99 -23.55 -4.57
CA ALA A 37 -2.44 -23.78 -5.91
C ALA A 37 -2.08 -25.26 -6.13
N LEU A 38 -1.38 -25.85 -5.17
CA LEU A 38 -1.00 -27.27 -5.20
C LEU A 38 -2.23 -28.19 -5.18
N ARG A 39 -3.20 -27.92 -4.30
CA ARG A 39 -4.42 -28.72 -4.14
C ARG A 39 -5.27 -28.78 -5.42
N HIS A 40 -5.32 -27.67 -6.16
CA HIS A 40 -6.17 -27.56 -7.36
C HIS A 40 -5.41 -27.76 -8.67
N ASP A 41 -4.11 -28.08 -8.61
CA ASP A 41 -3.20 -28.23 -9.75
C ASP A 41 -3.20 -26.98 -10.66
N VAL A 42 -3.05 -25.82 -10.01
CA VAL A 42 -2.99 -24.50 -10.67
C VAL A 42 -1.75 -23.75 -10.23
N THR A 43 -1.31 -22.79 -11.02
CA THR A 43 -0.19 -21.94 -10.62
C THR A 43 -0.67 -20.80 -9.71
N ARG A 44 0.21 -20.34 -8.81
CA ARG A 44 -0.06 -19.14 -7.99
C ARG A 44 -0.40 -17.93 -8.87
N GLN A 45 0.27 -17.79 -10.02
CA GLN A 45 0.01 -16.72 -10.98
C GLN A 45 -1.41 -16.79 -11.56
N GLN A 46 -1.91 -17.98 -11.89
CA GLN A 46 -3.31 -18.16 -12.34
C GLN A 46 -4.31 -17.69 -11.29
N ILE A 47 -4.09 -17.98 -9.99
CA ILE A 47 -4.95 -17.51 -8.90
C ILE A 47 -4.97 -15.97 -8.85
N TYR A 48 -3.82 -15.30 -8.99
CA TYR A 48 -3.77 -13.84 -9.03
C TYR A 48 -4.45 -13.27 -10.28
N SER A 49 -4.26 -13.87 -11.45
CA SER A 49 -4.96 -13.49 -12.67
C SER A 49 -6.47 -13.63 -12.52
N TRP A 50 -6.95 -14.72 -11.92
CA TRP A 50 -8.37 -14.92 -11.65
C TRP A 50 -8.93 -13.92 -10.64
N ARG A 51 -8.18 -13.56 -9.59
CA ARG A 51 -8.58 -12.48 -8.67
C ARG A 51 -8.82 -11.16 -9.41
N SER A 52 -7.94 -10.81 -10.35
CA SER A 52 -8.10 -9.60 -11.16
C SER A 52 -9.30 -9.68 -12.10
N GLU A 53 -9.46 -10.81 -12.80
CA GLU A 53 -10.55 -11.04 -13.75
C GLU A 53 -11.93 -11.03 -13.05
N LEU A 54 -12.09 -11.82 -11.99
CA LEU A 54 -13.34 -11.89 -11.23
C LEU A 54 -13.68 -10.55 -10.57
N LYS A 55 -12.68 -9.74 -10.18
CA LYS A 55 -12.89 -8.38 -9.68
C LYS A 55 -13.43 -7.45 -10.78
N LYS A 56 -12.89 -7.54 -12.00
CA LYS A 56 -13.40 -6.77 -13.16
C LYS A 56 -14.83 -7.17 -13.53
N GLN A 57 -15.17 -8.44 -13.38
CA GLN A 57 -16.50 -8.98 -13.61
C GLN A 57 -17.49 -8.70 -12.47
N GLY A 58 -17.04 -8.12 -11.35
CA GLY A 58 -17.88 -7.87 -10.17
C GLY A 58 -18.25 -9.12 -9.36
N LEU A 59 -17.67 -10.28 -9.69
CA LEU A 59 -17.91 -11.56 -9.00
C LEU A 59 -17.10 -11.69 -7.71
N LEU A 60 -15.96 -11.00 -7.63
CA LEU A 60 -15.28 -10.76 -6.37
C LEU A 60 -15.65 -9.38 -5.88
N SER A 61 -16.35 -9.34 -4.74
CA SER A 61 -16.51 -8.09 -4.02
C SER A 61 -15.11 -7.56 -3.70
N SER A 62 -14.76 -6.39 -4.25
CA SER A 62 -13.66 -5.61 -3.69
C SER A 62 -13.99 -5.52 -2.22
N SER A 63 -13.11 -5.95 -1.33
CA SER A 63 -13.34 -5.92 0.11
C SER A 63 -13.69 -4.49 0.52
N ALA A 64 -14.97 -4.14 0.43
CA ALA A 64 -15.51 -2.87 0.86
C ALA A 64 -15.37 -2.76 2.40
N ASN A 65 -15.10 -3.91 3.03
CA ASN A 65 -14.80 -4.09 4.44
C ASN A 65 -13.31 -4.34 4.71
N ALA A 66 -12.39 -4.05 3.78
CA ALA A 66 -10.97 -4.01 4.14
C ALA A 66 -10.73 -2.81 5.05
N VAL A 67 -10.72 -3.07 6.35
CA VAL A 67 -10.38 -2.08 7.36
C VAL A 67 -8.87 -2.13 7.59
N PHE A 68 -8.22 -0.97 7.53
CA PHE A 68 -6.86 -0.84 8.01
C PHE A 68 -6.87 -0.96 9.53
N VAL A 69 -6.28 -2.03 10.05
CA VAL A 69 -6.11 -2.21 11.48
C VAL A 69 -4.76 -1.61 11.87
N PRO A 70 -4.71 -0.63 12.79
CA PRO A 70 -3.45 -0.14 13.30
C PRO A 70 -2.72 -1.29 14.00
N VAL A 71 -1.49 -1.56 13.56
CA VAL A 71 -0.60 -2.50 14.24
C VAL A 71 0.31 -1.67 15.13
N ASP A 72 0.06 -1.71 16.45
CA ASP A 72 0.97 -1.15 17.41
C ASP A 72 2.25 -1.99 17.42
N MET A 73 3.30 -1.46 16.81
CA MET A 73 4.65 -1.97 17.01
C MET A 73 5.03 -1.61 18.44
N ASN A 74 4.70 -2.48 19.40
CA ASN A 74 5.10 -2.27 20.77
C ASN A 74 6.63 -2.21 20.77
N ALA A 75 7.14 -0.99 20.89
CA ALA A 75 8.54 -0.68 20.83
C ALA A 75 9.24 -1.52 21.90
N VAL A 76 10.33 -2.17 21.51
CA VAL A 76 11.36 -2.53 22.48
C VAL A 76 11.66 -1.24 23.22
N GLN A 77 11.31 -1.23 24.51
CA GLN A 77 11.32 -0.07 25.37
C GLN A 77 12.71 0.58 25.34
N ALA A 78 12.79 1.74 24.71
CA ALA A 78 13.77 2.75 25.04
C ALA A 78 12.96 3.95 25.52
N GLU A 79 12.97 4.12 26.83
CA GLU A 79 12.44 5.27 27.57
C GLU A 79 12.70 6.58 26.82
N VAL A 80 11.66 7.23 26.27
CA VAL A 80 11.68 8.67 26.02
C VAL A 80 10.38 9.28 26.52
N CYS A 81 10.56 10.03 27.60
CA CYS A 81 9.69 10.98 28.26
C CYS A 81 8.62 11.66 27.37
N GLY A 82 7.38 11.62 27.85
CA GLY A 82 6.46 12.75 27.98
C GLY A 82 6.42 13.86 26.93
N ASP A 83 5.30 13.90 26.21
CA ASP A 83 4.48 15.10 25.94
C ASP A 83 5.17 16.35 25.37
N ARG A 84 5.17 16.46 24.04
CA ARG A 84 4.44 17.53 23.33
C ARG A 84 4.50 17.24 21.83
N GLN A 85 3.34 17.23 21.19
CA GLN A 85 3.26 17.38 19.75
C GLN A 85 3.81 18.76 19.39
N ASP A 86 5.10 18.86 19.04
CA ASP A 86 5.55 19.99 18.25
C ASP A 86 4.95 19.80 16.85
N PRO A 87 4.18 20.77 16.32
CA PRO A 87 3.91 20.83 14.89
C PRO A 87 5.20 21.31 14.20
N SER A 88 6.29 20.54 14.28
CA SER A 88 7.52 20.80 13.53
C SER A 88 7.32 20.38 12.06
N GLY A 89 6.30 20.95 11.42
CA GLY A 89 6.09 20.88 9.99
C GLY A 89 6.98 21.93 9.34
N MET A 90 8.06 21.50 8.70
CA MET A 90 8.87 22.37 7.85
C MET A 90 8.00 22.89 6.70
N ILE A 91 7.78 24.19 6.62
CA ILE A 91 7.01 24.85 5.55
C ILE A 91 7.99 25.33 4.48
N GLU A 92 7.73 24.96 3.23
CA GLU A 92 8.46 25.44 2.07
C GLU A 92 7.62 26.46 1.29
N LEU A 93 8.13 27.68 1.17
CA LEU A 93 7.56 28.74 0.37
C LEU A 93 8.39 28.95 -0.90
N ARG A 94 7.75 28.80 -2.05
CA ARG A 94 8.39 29.03 -3.36
C ARG A 94 8.16 30.48 -3.79
N LEU A 95 9.26 31.19 -4.02
CA LEU A 95 9.31 32.59 -4.43
C LEU A 95 9.56 32.71 -5.95
N ASN A 96 9.53 33.95 -6.46
CA ASN A 96 9.82 34.24 -7.85
C ASN A 96 11.26 33.82 -8.23
N PHE A 97 11.45 33.47 -9.50
CA PHE A 97 12.72 33.01 -10.08
C PHE A 97 13.25 31.67 -9.53
N GLY A 98 12.38 30.81 -9.00
CA GLY A 98 12.73 29.44 -8.60
C GLY A 98 13.45 29.34 -7.25
N ARG A 99 13.49 30.42 -6.48
CA ARG A 99 14.04 30.45 -5.12
C ARG A 99 13.03 29.84 -4.15
N SER A 100 13.51 29.10 -3.16
CA SER A 100 12.67 28.55 -2.09
C SER A 100 13.18 28.95 -0.71
N LEU A 101 12.23 29.29 0.17
CA LEU A 101 12.47 29.58 1.58
C LEU A 101 11.85 28.45 2.39
N ARG A 102 12.67 27.79 3.22
CA ARG A 102 12.23 26.74 4.13
C ARG A 102 12.33 27.22 5.57
N PHE A 103 11.26 27.08 6.33
CA PHE A 103 11.19 27.53 7.71
C PHE A 103 10.26 26.64 8.54
N ASP A 104 10.44 26.66 9.86
CA ASP A 104 9.59 25.92 10.79
C ASP A 104 8.20 26.59 10.96
N SER A 105 7.16 25.82 11.27
CA SER A 105 5.80 26.37 11.44
C SER A 105 5.67 27.38 12.59
N ALA A 106 6.60 27.36 13.56
CA ALA A 106 6.63 28.29 14.69
C ALA A 106 7.18 29.69 14.35
N VAL A 107 7.57 29.96 13.10
CA VAL A 107 8.13 31.26 12.71
C VAL A 107 7.05 32.35 12.67
N ASP A 108 7.30 33.43 13.42
CA ASP A 108 6.44 34.62 13.45
C ASP A 108 6.36 35.34 12.07
N GLY A 109 5.17 35.86 11.76
CA GLY A 109 4.84 36.47 10.47
C GLY A 109 5.66 37.73 10.12
N ALA A 110 6.08 38.52 11.13
CA ALA A 110 6.93 39.68 10.91
C ALA A 110 8.37 39.28 10.55
N THR A 111 8.82 38.14 11.06
CA THR A 111 10.13 37.55 10.69
C THR A 111 10.07 36.93 9.30
N LEU A 112 9.00 36.19 8.99
CA LEU A 112 8.78 35.62 7.66
C LEU A 112 8.74 36.70 6.57
N THR A 113 8.06 37.82 6.81
CA THR A 113 7.98 38.94 5.86
C THR A 113 9.34 39.59 5.61
N ARG A 114 10.18 39.74 6.64
CA ARG A 114 11.55 40.26 6.50
C ARG A 114 12.42 39.31 5.70
N LEU A 115 12.31 38.00 5.93
CA LEU A 115 13.05 36.98 5.17
C LEU A 115 12.63 36.96 3.70
N ILE A 116 11.34 37.03 3.40
CA ILE A 116 10.83 37.11 2.02
C ILE A 116 11.40 38.34 1.32
N ARG A 117 11.32 39.53 1.93
CA ARG A 117 11.86 40.77 1.35
C ARG A 117 13.37 40.72 1.14
N ALA A 118 14.12 40.15 2.09
CA ALA A 118 15.57 40.01 1.97
C ALA A 118 15.95 39.06 0.82
N VAL A 119 15.22 37.94 0.67
CA VAL A 119 15.45 36.99 -0.43
C VAL A 119 15.00 37.58 -1.77
N GLU A 120 13.95 38.39 -1.82
CA GLU A 120 13.50 39.04 -3.05
C GLU A 120 14.40 40.18 -3.52
N ALA A 121 15.05 40.90 -2.58
CA ALA A 121 15.95 42.01 -2.87
C ALA A 121 17.40 41.59 -3.21
N ALA A 122 17.76 40.34 -2.93
CA ALA A 122 19.01 39.71 -3.35
C ALA A 122 18.94 39.23 -4.80
#